data_AF-A0A812RTT9-F1
#
_entry.id   AF-A0A812RTT9-F1
#
_cell.length_a   1.000
_cell.length_b   1.000
_cell.length_c   1.000
_cell.angle_alpha   90.00
_cell.angle_beta   90.00
_cell.angle_gamma   90.00
#
_symmetry.space_group_name_H-M   'P 1'
#
loop_
_entity.id
_entity.type
_entity.pdbx_description
1 polymer ?
#
loop_
_entity_poly.entity_id
_entity_poly.type
_entity_poly.pdbx_seq_one_letter_code
_entity_poly.pdbx_strand_id
1 'polypeptide(L)'
;MSILEVALAQRRVTVSVPATVANLGPGLETVPRTEANLVVQGAAAAFKVCGRHLPSLRFICEHRIPFNKGLGAASASFVGGFLAASVLSAEAKKEEGGRLEVESVERRNAIFNVGRSALLINCFATQDFAKFQKASEDFLASPTILEKFPHIRPVSQAALAAGASGACACGYGPSVMALIQGRTGDVLAQSASNQLEQNVGKAMLTAGEECLVNGQILIAKPVDVGAHVVAQKSTLGQSDEKSRIVYFQ
;
A
#
# COMPACT_ATOMS: atom_id res chain seq x y z
N MET A 1 1.19 -32.55 38.83
CA MET A 1 1.16 -32.62 37.35
C MET A 1 0.27 -31.46 36.87
N SER A 2 0.75 -30.22 36.86
CA SER A 2 1.65 -29.56 35.89
C SER A 2 1.03 -29.33 34.51
N ILE A 3 0.45 -28.15 34.30
CA ILE A 3 0.55 -27.45 33.02
C ILE A 3 0.93 -26.01 33.34
N LEU A 4 2.15 -25.64 32.95
CA LEU A 4 2.70 -24.29 33.02
C LEU A 4 1.97 -23.40 32.01
N GLU A 5 1.39 -22.28 32.46
CA GLU A 5 1.12 -21.12 31.60
C GLU A 5 2.41 -20.32 31.42
N VAL A 6 2.94 -20.31 30.21
CA VAL A 6 4.08 -19.45 29.86
C VAL A 6 3.54 -18.17 29.22
N ALA A 7 3.40 -17.13 30.02
CA ALA A 7 3.15 -15.77 29.55
C ALA A 7 4.46 -15.13 29.05
N LEU A 8 4.68 -15.11 27.74
CA LEU A 8 5.71 -14.27 27.12
C LEU A 8 5.08 -12.96 26.60
N ALA A 9 4.73 -12.06 27.54
CA ALA A 9 4.17 -10.74 27.21
C ALA A 9 5.09 -9.61 27.69
N GLN A 10 6.27 -9.45 27.09
CA GLN A 10 7.24 -8.38 27.48
C GLN A 10 8.03 -7.75 26.31
N ARG A 11 7.49 -7.79 25.08
CA ARG A 11 8.15 -7.20 23.91
C ARG A 11 7.18 -6.30 23.14
N ARG A 12 7.54 -5.03 22.99
CA ARG A 12 6.86 -4.03 22.15
C ARG A 12 7.62 -3.90 20.85
N VAL A 13 6.94 -4.09 19.73
CA VAL A 13 7.45 -3.77 18.39
C VAL A 13 6.50 -2.79 17.73
N THR A 14 7.08 -1.73 17.17
CA THR A 14 6.38 -0.73 16.39
C THR A 14 6.93 -0.79 14.98
N VAL A 15 6.07 -1.19 14.05
CA VAL A 15 6.38 -1.24 12.61
C VAL A 15 5.70 -0.05 11.95
N SER A 16 6.46 0.65 11.11
CA SER A 16 5.93 1.62 10.17
C SER A 16 5.93 1.00 8.78
N VAL A 17 4.77 0.96 8.13
CA VAL A 17 4.70 0.71 6.69
C VAL A 17 4.48 2.05 6.03
N PRO A 18 5.48 2.57 5.29
CA PRO A 18 5.35 3.90 4.73
C PRO A 18 4.20 3.91 3.72
N ALA A 19 3.18 4.70 4.05
CA ALA A 19 2.29 5.26 3.05
C ALA A 19 3.05 6.38 2.33
N THR A 20 2.98 6.42 1.00
CA THR A 20 3.17 7.66 0.25
C THR A 20 2.25 8.70 0.90
N VAL A 21 2.79 9.75 1.52
CA VAL A 21 2.10 10.63 2.49
C VAL A 21 0.69 11.03 2.03
N ALA A 22 -0.34 10.37 2.56
CA ALA A 22 -1.71 10.46 2.07
C ALA A 22 -2.69 10.35 3.24
N ASN A 23 -2.73 11.35 4.10
CA ASN A 23 -3.48 11.28 5.36
C ASN A 23 -5.01 11.32 5.20
N LEU A 24 -5.66 10.56 6.09
CA LEU A 24 -7.05 10.62 6.57
C LEU A 24 -8.13 10.39 5.51
N GLY A 25 -8.56 9.14 5.39
CA GLY A 25 -9.84 8.79 4.75
C GLY A 25 -10.66 7.83 5.64
N PRO A 26 -12.00 7.85 5.57
CA PRO A 26 -12.87 6.89 6.25
C PRO A 26 -12.68 5.46 5.73
N GLY A 27 -13.03 4.44 6.54
CA GLY A 27 -12.90 3.02 6.19
C GLY A 27 -12.42 2.11 7.32
N LEU A 28 -11.95 2.68 8.44
CA LEU A 28 -11.44 1.93 9.59
C LEU A 28 -12.54 1.18 10.35
N GLU A 29 -13.78 1.63 10.25
CA GLU A 29 -14.97 0.99 10.78
C GLU A 29 -15.23 -0.40 10.16
N THR A 30 -14.70 -0.66 8.97
CA THR A 30 -14.85 -1.95 8.27
C THR A 30 -13.77 -2.97 8.63
N VAL A 31 -12.74 -2.56 9.39
CA VAL A 31 -11.60 -3.42 9.70
C VAL A 31 -11.98 -4.41 10.82
N PRO A 32 -11.90 -5.74 10.61
CA PRO A 32 -12.23 -6.72 11.64
C PRO A 32 -11.37 -6.54 12.90
N ARG A 33 -11.97 -6.72 14.08
CA ARG A 33 -11.27 -6.71 15.38
C ARG A 33 -10.98 -8.11 15.93
N THR A 34 -11.12 -9.12 15.07
CA THR A 34 -10.92 -10.54 15.38
C THR A 34 -9.67 -11.07 14.66
N GLU A 35 -9.46 -12.39 14.70
CA GLU A 35 -8.40 -13.08 13.94
C GLU A 35 -8.51 -12.88 12.41
N ALA A 36 -9.64 -12.40 11.92
CA ALA A 36 -9.82 -12.00 10.52
C ALA A 36 -9.07 -10.69 10.15
N ASN A 37 -8.51 -9.97 11.13
CA ASN A 37 -7.71 -8.77 10.87
C ASN A 37 -6.41 -9.13 10.14
N LEU A 38 -6.13 -8.48 9.01
CA LEU A 38 -4.94 -8.76 8.20
C LEU A 38 -3.61 -8.57 8.95
N VAL A 39 -3.54 -7.67 9.94
CA VAL A 39 -2.36 -7.53 10.80
C VAL A 39 -2.19 -8.78 11.68
N VAL A 40 -3.28 -9.31 12.23
CA VAL A 40 -3.26 -10.53 13.04
C VAL A 40 -2.92 -11.74 12.18
N GLN A 41 -3.47 -11.83 10.97
CA GLN A 41 -3.14 -12.89 10.01
C GLN A 41 -1.68 -12.84 9.57
N GLY A 42 -1.14 -11.65 9.28
CA GLY A 42 0.27 -11.47 8.97
C GLY A 42 1.17 -11.90 10.14
N ALA A 43 0.80 -11.54 11.36
CA ALA A 43 1.51 -11.96 12.56
C ALA A 43 1.45 -13.48 12.76
N ALA A 44 0.27 -14.09 12.63
CA ALA A 44 0.09 -15.53 12.72
C ALA A 44 0.91 -16.27 11.65
N ALA A 45 0.95 -15.74 10.42
CA ALA A 45 1.75 -16.30 9.34
C ALA A 45 3.26 -16.30 9.68
N ALA A 46 3.78 -15.22 10.25
CA ALA A 46 5.18 -15.16 10.69
C ALA A 46 5.51 -16.21 11.76
N PHE A 47 4.63 -16.38 12.77
CA PHE A 47 4.83 -17.42 13.80
C PHE A 47 4.72 -18.84 13.23
N LYS A 48 3.79 -19.06 12.28
CA LYS A 48 3.63 -20.33 11.59
C LYS A 48 4.89 -20.74 10.83
N VAL A 49 5.56 -19.80 10.14
CA VAL A 49 6.86 -20.04 9.47
C VAL A 49 7.93 -20.47 10.47
N CYS A 50 7.91 -19.92 11.68
CA CYS A 50 8.81 -20.32 12.77
C CYS A 50 8.42 -21.64 13.46
N GLY A 51 7.38 -22.35 12.99
CA GLY A 51 6.86 -23.56 13.64
C GLY A 51 6.27 -23.30 15.03
N ARG A 52 5.85 -22.07 15.33
CA ARG A 52 5.30 -21.66 16.62
C ARG A 52 3.86 -21.19 16.49
N HIS A 53 3.09 -21.31 17.56
CA HIS A 53 1.79 -20.66 17.66
C HIS A 53 1.95 -19.18 18.00
N LEU A 54 1.05 -18.35 17.47
CA LEU A 54 0.97 -16.93 17.82
C LEU A 54 0.56 -16.83 19.31
N PRO A 55 1.40 -16.27 20.20
CA PRO A 55 1.00 -16.05 21.58
C PRO A 55 -0.09 -14.98 21.67
N SER A 56 -0.77 -14.89 22.82
CA SER A 56 -1.73 -13.82 23.07
C SER A 56 -1.03 -12.46 23.03
N LEU A 57 -1.39 -11.66 22.02
CA LEU A 57 -0.82 -10.35 21.75
C LEU A 57 -1.93 -9.30 21.65
N ARG A 58 -1.70 -8.10 22.18
CA ARG A 58 -2.60 -6.95 21.99
C ARG A 58 -2.12 -6.13 20.82
N PHE A 59 -2.87 -6.08 19.72
CA PHE A 59 -2.58 -5.25 18.55
C PHE A 59 -3.20 -3.84 18.69
N ILE A 60 -2.44 -2.78 18.42
CA ILE A 60 -2.94 -1.43 18.17
C ILE A 60 -2.39 -1.07 16.81
N CYS A 61 -3.24 -0.58 15.93
CA CYS A 61 -2.90 -0.26 14.55
C CYS A 61 -3.37 1.15 14.26
N GLU A 62 -2.46 2.00 13.84
CA GLU A 62 -2.72 3.28 13.21
C GLU A 62 -2.59 3.09 11.72
N HIS A 63 -3.51 3.69 10.95
CA HIS A 63 -3.58 3.50 9.52
C HIS A 63 -3.66 4.85 8.81
N ARG A 64 -2.67 5.16 7.96
CA ARG A 64 -2.65 6.34 7.09
C ARG A 64 -2.89 6.01 5.62
N ILE A 65 -3.12 4.75 5.26
CA ILE A 65 -3.56 4.38 3.91
C ILE A 65 -5.08 4.21 3.91
N PRO A 66 -5.84 4.94 3.07
CA PRO A 66 -7.28 4.76 2.97
C PRO A 66 -7.67 3.31 2.62
N PHE A 67 -8.49 2.70 3.48
CA PHE A 67 -9.00 1.35 3.27
C PHE A 67 -9.99 1.29 2.11
N ASN A 68 -9.99 0.15 1.41
CA ASN A 68 -10.92 -0.12 0.32
C ASN A 68 -10.84 0.86 -0.87
N LYS A 69 -9.68 1.53 -1.03
CA LYS A 69 -9.43 2.49 -2.11
C LYS A 69 -8.50 1.97 -3.22
N GLY A 70 -8.05 0.72 -3.16
CA GLY A 70 -7.08 0.18 -4.13
C GLY A 70 -5.64 0.67 -3.91
N LEU A 71 -5.36 1.30 -2.76
CA LEU A 71 -4.07 1.88 -2.40
C LEU A 71 -3.14 0.92 -1.62
N GLY A 72 -3.51 -0.35 -1.49
CA GLY A 72 -2.66 -1.35 -0.84
C GLY A 72 -2.73 -1.42 0.70
N ALA A 73 -3.72 -0.79 1.34
CA ALA A 73 -3.90 -0.83 2.81
C ALA A 73 -3.96 -2.26 3.39
N ALA A 74 -4.58 -3.19 2.67
CA ALA A 74 -4.67 -4.60 3.04
C ALA A 74 -3.28 -5.28 3.07
N SER A 75 -2.53 -5.17 1.96
CA SER A 75 -1.18 -5.71 1.84
C SER A 75 -0.23 -5.08 2.86
N ALA A 76 -0.31 -3.76 3.04
CA ALA A 76 0.46 -3.05 4.07
C ALA A 76 0.16 -3.58 5.48
N SER A 77 -1.11 -3.86 5.79
CA SER A 77 -1.52 -4.40 7.09
C SER A 77 -0.92 -5.78 7.34
N PHE A 78 -1.00 -6.66 6.33
CA PHE A 78 -0.44 -8.00 6.40
C PHE A 78 1.09 -7.98 6.57
N VAL A 79 1.80 -7.25 5.70
CA VAL A 79 3.27 -7.13 5.76
C VAL A 79 3.72 -6.51 7.08
N GLY A 80 2.97 -5.52 7.56
CA GLY A 80 3.20 -4.87 8.84
C GLY A 80 3.12 -5.83 10.03
N GLY A 81 2.04 -6.62 10.09
CA GLY A 81 1.84 -7.66 11.11
C GLY A 81 2.91 -8.75 11.04
N PHE A 82 3.23 -9.21 9.82
CA PHE A 82 4.26 -10.20 9.57
C PHE A 82 5.62 -9.71 10.09
N LEU A 83 6.07 -8.52 9.68
CA LEU A 83 7.35 -7.95 10.11
C LEU A 83 7.40 -7.76 11.64
N ALA A 84 6.32 -7.26 12.25
CA ALA A 84 6.26 -7.07 13.70
C ALA A 84 6.44 -8.40 14.43
N ALA A 85 5.76 -9.45 13.97
CA ALA A 85 5.85 -10.79 14.54
C ALA A 85 7.18 -11.49 14.26
N SER A 86 7.78 -11.30 13.09
CA SER A 86 9.12 -11.81 12.77
C SER A 86 10.15 -11.29 13.77
N VAL A 87 10.09 -10.00 14.11
CA VAL A 87 10.97 -9.36 15.10
C VAL A 87 10.71 -9.91 16.50
N LEU A 88 9.44 -10.18 16.85
CA LEU A 88 9.08 -10.76 18.14
C LEU A 88 9.55 -12.21 18.30
N SER A 89 9.51 -13.00 17.23
CA SER A 89 9.89 -14.42 17.20
C SER A 89 11.40 -14.66 17.32
N ALA A 90 12.22 -13.60 17.30
CA ALA A 90 13.69 -13.58 17.40
C ALA A 90 14.47 -14.28 16.29
N GLU A 91 13.88 -15.20 15.53
CA GLU A 91 14.49 -15.80 14.34
C GLU A 91 13.38 -16.14 13.34
N ALA A 92 13.18 -15.28 12.35
CA ALA A 92 12.49 -15.67 11.12
C ALA A 92 13.57 -15.87 10.05
N LYS A 93 13.81 -17.12 9.65
CA LYS A 93 14.52 -17.40 8.40
C LYS A 93 13.68 -16.83 7.26
N LYS A 94 14.32 -16.20 6.28
CA LYS A 94 13.68 -15.85 5.00
C LYS A 94 13.24 -17.15 4.34
N GLU A 95 11.94 -17.42 4.31
CA GLU A 95 11.37 -18.36 3.35
C GLU A 95 10.72 -17.60 2.20
N GLU A 96 10.84 -18.19 1.02
CA GLU A 96 10.25 -17.69 -0.22
C GLU A 96 8.72 -17.77 -0.13
N GLY A 97 8.07 -16.68 -0.57
CA GLY A 97 6.62 -16.55 -0.53
C GLY A 97 5.93 -17.71 -1.26
N GLY A 98 4.82 -18.17 -0.68
CA GLY A 98 4.00 -19.22 -1.27
C GLY A 98 3.61 -18.92 -2.71
N ARG A 99 3.50 -19.97 -3.53
CA ARG A 99 2.98 -19.89 -4.89
C ARG A 99 1.57 -19.29 -4.85
N LEU A 100 1.40 -18.13 -5.47
CA LEU A 100 0.08 -17.60 -5.79
C LEU A 100 -0.55 -18.53 -6.82
N GLU A 101 -1.77 -18.98 -6.57
CA GLU A 101 -2.59 -19.60 -7.60
C GLU A 101 -2.89 -18.52 -8.65
N VAL A 102 -2.36 -18.72 -9.85
CA VAL A 102 -2.54 -17.79 -10.96
C VAL A 102 -3.68 -18.32 -11.82
N GLU A 103 -4.76 -17.54 -11.93
CA GLU A 103 -5.81 -17.82 -12.91
C GLU A 103 -5.21 -17.85 -14.32
N SER A 104 -5.64 -18.80 -15.16
CA SER A 104 -5.15 -18.89 -16.53
C SER A 104 -5.62 -17.69 -17.35
N VAL A 105 -4.70 -16.98 -17.99
CA VAL A 105 -4.99 -15.82 -18.85
C VAL A 105 -4.72 -16.13 -20.32
N GLU A 106 -5.40 -15.42 -21.22
CA GLU A 106 -5.14 -15.55 -22.65
C GLU A 106 -3.69 -15.14 -22.98
N ARG A 107 -2.98 -15.98 -23.74
CA ARG A 107 -1.57 -15.76 -24.11
C ARG A 107 -1.33 -14.38 -24.73
N ARG A 108 -2.25 -13.89 -25.56
CA ARG A 108 -2.16 -12.56 -26.19
C ARG A 108 -2.13 -11.43 -25.14
N ASN A 109 -2.99 -11.52 -24.13
CA ASN A 109 -3.08 -10.50 -23.08
C ASN A 109 -1.86 -10.58 -22.14
N ALA A 110 -1.36 -11.78 -21.87
CA ALA A 110 -0.10 -11.96 -21.15
C ALA A 110 1.09 -11.32 -21.90
N ILE A 111 1.22 -11.59 -23.20
CA ILE A 111 2.28 -10.98 -24.05
C ILE A 111 2.17 -9.46 -24.03
N PHE A 112 0.95 -8.91 -24.16
CA PHE A 112 0.72 -7.47 -24.10
C PHE A 112 1.22 -6.88 -22.77
N ASN A 113 0.75 -7.43 -21.64
CA ASN A 113 1.09 -6.91 -20.32
C ASN A 113 2.59 -7.05 -20.00
N VAL A 114 3.23 -8.16 -20.38
CA VAL A 114 4.69 -8.31 -20.23
C VAL A 114 5.44 -7.22 -21.03
N GLY A 115 5.00 -6.93 -22.26
CA GLY A 115 5.55 -5.84 -23.05
C GLY A 115 5.36 -4.46 -22.40
N ARG A 116 4.23 -4.24 -21.73
CA ARG A 116 3.94 -3.01 -20.98
C ARG A 116 4.80 -2.87 -19.73
N SER A 117 4.99 -3.95 -18.97
CA SER A 117 5.91 -3.98 -17.84
C SER A 117 7.35 -3.69 -18.26
N ALA A 118 7.82 -4.28 -19.36
CA ALA A 118 9.15 -3.99 -19.91
C ALA A 118 9.29 -2.51 -20.30
N LEU A 119 8.26 -1.94 -20.94
CA LEU A 119 8.25 -0.52 -21.28
C LEU A 119 8.23 0.39 -20.03
N LEU A 120 7.51 0.00 -18.98
CA LEU A 120 7.44 0.73 -17.72
C LEU A 120 8.80 0.76 -17.03
N ILE A 121 9.47 -0.39 -16.97
CA ILE A 121 10.84 -0.50 -16.45
C ILE A 121 11.78 0.41 -17.24
N ASN A 122 11.67 0.40 -18.58
CA ASN A 122 12.47 1.29 -19.43
C ASN A 122 12.23 2.77 -19.10
N CYS A 123 10.97 3.20 -18.95
CA CYS A 123 10.65 4.59 -18.59
C CYS A 123 11.34 5.03 -17.30
N PHE A 124 11.35 4.19 -16.26
CA PHE A 124 12.03 4.51 -14.99
C PHE A 124 13.55 4.44 -15.12
N ALA A 125 14.09 3.43 -15.81
CA ALA A 125 15.52 3.24 -15.98
C ALA A 125 16.17 4.38 -16.78
N THR A 126 15.49 4.89 -17.81
CA THR A 126 16.00 5.98 -18.65
C THR A 126 15.51 7.36 -18.22
N GLN A 127 14.63 7.43 -17.22
CA GLN A 127 13.92 8.65 -16.82
C GLN A 127 13.17 9.34 -17.99
N ASP A 128 12.83 8.58 -19.03
CA ASP A 128 12.02 9.04 -20.17
C ASP A 128 10.58 8.58 -19.99
N PHE A 129 9.74 9.51 -19.56
CA PHE A 129 8.33 9.24 -19.26
C PHE A 129 7.40 9.55 -20.43
N ALA A 130 7.92 9.87 -21.63
CA ALA A 130 7.10 10.14 -22.81
C ALA A 130 6.18 8.96 -23.18
N LYS A 131 6.61 7.74 -22.86
CA LYS A 131 5.84 6.50 -23.09
C LYS A 131 5.15 5.98 -21.83
N PHE A 132 5.14 6.73 -20.73
CA PHE A 132 4.65 6.23 -19.45
C PHE A 132 3.16 5.90 -19.48
N GLN A 133 2.31 6.76 -20.05
CA GLN A 133 0.89 6.42 -20.24
C GLN A 133 0.71 5.10 -21.00
N LYS A 134 1.45 4.92 -22.10
CA LYS A 134 1.40 3.68 -22.88
C LYS A 134 1.92 2.50 -22.07
N ALA A 135 2.90 2.69 -21.20
CA ALA A 135 3.43 1.65 -20.31
C ALA A 135 2.45 1.25 -19.19
N SER A 136 1.58 2.17 -18.76
CA SER A 136 0.56 1.92 -17.73
C SER A 136 -0.72 1.24 -18.24
N GLU A 137 -0.83 0.98 -19.55
CA GLU A 137 -1.95 0.22 -20.10
C GLU A 137 -1.92 -1.24 -19.64
N ASP A 138 -3.07 -1.74 -19.21
CA ASP A 138 -3.26 -3.09 -18.69
C ASP A 138 -4.49 -3.72 -19.35
N PHE A 139 -4.36 -4.93 -19.90
CA PHE A 139 -5.49 -5.68 -20.45
C PHE A 139 -6.01 -6.79 -19.54
N LEU A 140 -5.32 -7.10 -18.45
CA LEU A 140 -5.71 -8.16 -17.51
C LEU A 140 -6.68 -7.61 -16.45
N ALA A 141 -6.30 -6.58 -15.70
CA ALA A 141 -7.17 -6.08 -14.62
C ALA A 141 -8.04 -4.89 -15.05
N SER A 142 -7.58 -4.07 -16.02
CA SER A 142 -8.27 -2.84 -16.39
C SER A 142 -9.73 -3.03 -16.84
N PRO A 143 -10.11 -4.02 -17.70
CA PRO A 143 -11.50 -4.14 -18.16
C PRO A 143 -12.51 -4.30 -17.01
N THR A 144 -12.24 -5.22 -16.08
CA THR A 144 -13.09 -5.47 -14.91
C THR A 144 -13.15 -4.27 -13.97
N ILE A 145 -12.01 -3.59 -13.79
CA ILE A 145 -11.94 -2.37 -12.97
C ILE A 145 -12.78 -1.25 -13.58
N LEU A 146 -12.69 -1.03 -14.89
CA LEU A 146 -13.40 0.05 -15.58
C LEU A 146 -14.91 -0.21 -15.66
N GLU A 147 -15.34 -1.47 -15.77
CA GLU A 147 -16.75 -1.85 -15.68
C GLU A 147 -17.32 -1.52 -14.29
N LYS A 148 -16.57 -1.85 -13.23
CA LYS A 148 -16.99 -1.60 -11.85
C LYS A 148 -16.91 -0.12 -11.45
N PHE A 149 -15.96 0.62 -12.02
CA PHE A 149 -15.61 1.99 -11.65
C PHE A 149 -15.47 2.86 -12.90
N PRO A 150 -16.59 3.24 -13.54
CA PRO A 150 -16.57 3.94 -14.83
C PRO A 150 -15.91 5.33 -14.77
N HIS A 151 -15.88 5.97 -13.59
CA HIS A 151 -15.23 7.28 -13.37
C HIS A 151 -13.72 7.25 -13.59
N ILE A 152 -13.08 6.08 -13.52
CA ILE A 152 -11.61 5.97 -13.67
C ILE A 152 -11.14 6.50 -15.02
N ARG A 153 -11.88 6.23 -16.10
CA ARG A 153 -11.51 6.67 -17.45
C ARG A 153 -11.53 8.20 -17.60
N PRO A 154 -12.64 8.91 -17.36
CA PRO A 154 -12.68 10.37 -17.48
C PRO A 154 -11.72 11.07 -16.51
N VAL A 155 -11.58 10.58 -15.27
CA VAL A 155 -10.63 11.16 -14.31
C VAL A 155 -9.17 10.98 -14.77
N SER A 156 -8.82 9.81 -15.31
CA SER A 156 -7.47 9.59 -15.87
C SER A 156 -7.20 10.48 -17.08
N GLN A 157 -8.20 10.67 -17.95
CA GLN A 157 -8.10 11.57 -19.10
C GLN A 157 -7.94 13.03 -18.69
N ALA A 158 -8.66 13.48 -17.66
CA ALA A 158 -8.52 14.82 -17.11
C ALA A 158 -7.11 15.06 -16.53
N ALA A 159 -6.55 14.08 -15.82
CA ALA A 159 -5.18 14.15 -15.32
C ALA A 159 -4.15 14.30 -16.47
N LEU A 160 -4.30 13.51 -17.53
CA LEU A 160 -3.45 13.58 -18.72
C LEU A 160 -3.56 14.94 -19.43
N ALA A 161 -4.79 15.44 -19.63
CA ALA A 161 -5.03 16.74 -20.23
C ALA A 161 -4.43 17.89 -19.40
N ALA A 162 -4.36 17.73 -18.08
CA ALA A 162 -3.74 18.67 -17.15
C ALA A 162 -2.20 18.54 -17.06
N GLY A 163 -1.59 17.62 -17.80
CA GLY A 163 -0.13 17.49 -17.93
C GLY A 163 0.50 16.35 -17.14
N ALA A 164 -0.28 15.39 -16.63
CA ALA A 164 0.28 14.15 -16.08
C ALA A 164 1.01 13.33 -17.17
N SER A 165 2.15 12.74 -16.81
CA SER A 165 2.92 11.84 -17.69
C SER A 165 2.22 10.49 -17.88
N GLY A 166 1.35 10.12 -16.94
CA GLY A 166 0.37 9.06 -17.13
C GLY A 166 -0.64 9.02 -15.99
N ALA A 167 -1.77 8.36 -16.25
CA ALA A 167 -2.80 8.12 -15.26
C ALA A 167 -3.47 6.76 -15.48
N CYS A 168 -3.70 6.04 -14.38
CA CYS A 168 -4.30 4.71 -14.39
C CYS A 168 -5.05 4.42 -13.08
N ALA A 169 -5.79 3.32 -13.04
CA ALA A 169 -6.39 2.81 -11.80
C ALA A 169 -5.30 2.39 -10.80
N CYS A 170 -5.59 2.54 -9.50
CA CYS A 170 -4.78 2.00 -8.42
C CYS A 170 -5.29 0.63 -7.99
N GLY A 171 -4.44 -0.40 -8.06
CA GLY A 171 -4.80 -1.74 -7.59
C GLY A 171 -6.09 -2.23 -8.21
N TYR A 172 -7.11 -2.51 -7.37
CA TYR A 172 -8.44 -2.94 -7.81
C TYR A 172 -9.46 -1.79 -7.92
N GLY A 173 -9.02 -0.53 -7.82
CA GLY A 173 -9.87 0.66 -7.74
C GLY A 173 -10.46 0.90 -6.34
N PRO A 174 -11.30 1.94 -6.15
CA PRO A 174 -11.75 2.94 -7.13
C PRO A 174 -10.78 4.10 -7.40
N SER A 175 -9.61 4.16 -6.75
CA SER A 175 -8.70 5.29 -6.90
C SER A 175 -8.02 5.34 -8.27
N VAL A 176 -7.67 6.56 -8.69
CA VAL A 176 -6.84 6.85 -9.86
C VAL A 176 -5.51 7.41 -9.38
N MET A 177 -4.41 6.91 -9.93
CA MET A 177 -3.07 7.44 -9.75
C MET A 177 -2.70 8.23 -11.00
N ALA A 178 -2.17 9.44 -10.80
CA ALA A 178 -1.53 10.21 -11.84
C ALA A 178 -0.04 10.37 -11.49
N LEU A 179 0.83 10.06 -12.46
CA LEU A 179 2.26 10.34 -12.37
C LEU A 179 2.54 11.70 -12.99
N ILE A 180 3.21 12.56 -12.25
CA ILE A 180 3.68 13.86 -12.69
C ILE A 180 5.20 13.92 -12.52
N GLN A 181 5.89 14.59 -13.43
CA GLN A 181 7.31 14.85 -13.28
C GLN A 181 7.49 16.12 -12.45
N GLY A 182 7.98 15.99 -11.21
CA GLY A 182 8.47 17.10 -10.43
C GLY A 182 9.95 17.34 -10.73
N ARG A 183 10.33 18.56 -11.14
CA ARG A 183 11.76 18.92 -11.22
C ARG A 183 12.28 19.18 -9.82
N THR A 184 13.31 18.45 -9.40
CA THR A 184 14.12 18.77 -8.21
C THR A 184 15.15 19.84 -8.58
N GLY A 185 15.05 21.01 -7.95
CA GLY A 185 16.05 22.09 -8.07
C GLY A 185 15.43 23.49 -8.14
N ASP A 186 15.95 24.40 -7.33
CA ASP A 186 15.62 25.84 -7.19
C ASP A 186 14.15 26.21 -6.89
N VAL A 187 13.95 27.27 -6.10
CA VAL A 187 12.63 27.69 -5.57
C VAL A 187 11.61 27.93 -6.68
N LEU A 188 12.07 28.37 -7.86
CA LEU A 188 11.24 28.63 -9.03
C LEU A 188 10.74 27.34 -9.71
N ALA A 189 11.56 26.29 -9.80
CA ALA A 189 11.09 25.00 -10.34
C ALA A 189 10.20 24.27 -9.33
N GLN A 190 10.44 24.46 -8.02
CA GLN A 190 9.55 24.00 -6.96
C GLN A 190 8.16 24.65 -7.10
N SER A 191 8.10 25.95 -7.38
CA SER A 191 6.84 26.69 -7.57
C SER A 191 6.05 26.20 -8.78
N ALA A 192 6.74 25.92 -9.90
CA ALA A 192 6.11 25.35 -11.10
C ALA A 192 5.63 23.90 -10.91
N SER A 193 6.40 23.06 -10.20
CA SER A 193 6.00 21.69 -9.84
C SER A 193 4.75 21.66 -8.95
N ASN A 194 4.73 22.55 -7.93
CA ASN A 194 3.58 22.69 -7.04
C ASN A 194 2.32 23.17 -7.79
N GLN A 195 2.48 24.01 -8.82
CA GLN A 195 1.37 24.43 -9.67
C GLN A 195 0.85 23.26 -10.54
N LEU A 196 1.73 22.43 -11.10
CA LEU A 196 1.34 21.27 -11.90
C LEU A 196 0.58 20.25 -11.04
N GLU A 197 1.09 19.95 -9.84
CA GLU A 197 0.43 19.09 -8.83
C GLU A 197 -1.02 19.55 -8.57
N GLN A 198 -1.20 20.84 -8.30
CA GLN A 198 -2.50 21.42 -8.02
C GLN A 198 -3.42 21.41 -9.24
N ASN A 199 -2.90 21.72 -10.44
CA ASN A 199 -3.68 21.72 -11.68
C ASN A 199 -4.20 20.32 -12.01
N VAL A 200 -3.33 19.31 -11.92
CA VAL A 200 -3.70 17.90 -12.13
C VAL A 200 -4.71 17.45 -11.07
N GLY A 201 -4.45 17.75 -9.79
CA GLY A 201 -5.37 17.40 -8.71
C GLY A 201 -6.76 18.03 -8.88
N LYS A 202 -6.82 19.32 -9.26
CA LYS A 202 -8.08 20.02 -9.51
C LYS A 202 -8.82 19.42 -10.71
N ALA A 203 -8.13 19.15 -11.81
CA ALA A 203 -8.73 18.53 -12.99
C ALA A 203 -9.34 17.16 -12.67
N MET A 204 -8.64 16.35 -11.87
CA MET A 204 -9.13 15.06 -11.40
C MET A 204 -10.37 15.19 -10.52
N LEU A 205 -10.39 16.16 -9.58
CA LEU A 205 -11.57 16.40 -8.73
C LEU A 205 -12.77 16.84 -9.55
N THR A 206 -12.60 17.80 -10.46
CA THR A 206 -13.69 18.28 -11.33
C THR A 206 -14.25 17.15 -12.20
N ALA A 207 -13.39 16.33 -12.82
CA ALA A 207 -13.86 15.17 -13.58
C ALA A 207 -14.55 14.12 -12.70
N GLY A 208 -14.13 13.97 -11.45
CA GLY A 208 -14.80 13.12 -10.46
C GLY A 208 -16.21 13.62 -10.13
N GLU A 209 -16.35 14.92 -9.88
CA GLU A 209 -17.63 15.58 -9.61
C GLU A 209 -18.60 15.45 -10.80
N GLU A 210 -18.11 15.64 -12.03
CA GLU A 210 -18.88 15.41 -13.27
C GLU A 210 -19.36 13.95 -13.40
N CYS A 211 -18.60 13.01 -12.84
CA CYS A 211 -18.98 11.60 -12.77
C CYS A 211 -19.83 11.25 -11.53
N LEU A 212 -20.26 12.25 -10.74
CA LEU A 212 -20.99 12.08 -9.47
C LEU A 212 -20.21 11.29 -8.41
N VAL A 213 -18.88 11.37 -8.44
CA VAL A 213 -17.98 10.74 -7.48
C VAL A 213 -17.21 11.80 -6.71
N ASN A 214 -17.52 11.93 -5.41
CA ASN A 214 -16.73 12.75 -4.51
C ASN A 214 -15.42 12.05 -4.15
N GLY A 215 -14.33 12.81 -4.13
CA GLY A 215 -13.00 12.29 -3.82
C GLY A 215 -12.11 13.29 -3.10
N GLN A 216 -10.89 12.86 -2.84
CA GLN A 216 -9.83 13.70 -2.28
C GLN A 216 -8.53 13.45 -3.05
N ILE A 217 -7.68 14.47 -3.12
CA ILE A 217 -6.36 14.37 -3.76
C ILE A 217 -5.29 14.14 -2.70
N LEU A 218 -4.46 13.13 -2.94
CA LEU A 218 -3.33 12.77 -2.10
C LEU A 218 -2.07 12.88 -2.95
N ILE A 219 -1.22 13.85 -2.63
CA ILE A 219 0.05 14.08 -3.34
C ILE A 219 1.16 13.40 -2.56
N ALA A 220 1.90 12.53 -3.23
CA ALA A 220 2.92 11.76 -2.56
C ALA A 220 4.10 11.43 -3.47
N LYS A 221 5.26 11.13 -2.86
CA LYS A 221 6.52 10.80 -3.55
C LYS A 221 6.93 9.36 -3.29
N PRO A 222 7.49 8.64 -4.28
CA PRO A 222 8.03 7.31 -4.06
C PRO A 222 9.00 7.29 -2.87
N VAL A 223 8.94 6.22 -2.09
CA VAL A 223 9.87 5.94 -1.00
C VAL A 223 10.73 4.74 -1.38
N ASP A 224 11.99 4.78 -1.00
CA ASP A 224 12.98 3.72 -1.21
C ASP A 224 13.00 2.70 -0.05
N VAL A 225 12.39 3.04 1.07
CA VAL A 225 12.22 2.17 2.24
C VAL A 225 10.81 1.59 2.24
N GLY A 226 10.70 0.27 2.38
CA GLY A 226 9.43 -0.44 2.59
C GLY A 226 9.02 -0.49 4.07
N ALA A 227 8.28 -1.54 4.46
CA ALA A 227 7.96 -1.78 5.86
C ALA A 227 9.23 -1.92 6.71
N HIS A 228 9.31 -1.17 7.81
CA HIS A 228 10.47 -1.18 8.69
C HIS A 228 10.06 -1.00 10.16
N VAL A 229 10.92 -1.46 11.08
CA VAL A 229 10.71 -1.31 12.51
C VAL A 229 11.18 0.08 12.93
N VAL A 230 10.28 0.87 13.52
CA VAL A 230 10.61 2.22 14.02
C VAL A 230 10.93 2.25 15.51
N ALA A 231 10.46 1.26 16.28
CA ALA A 231 10.86 1.11 17.67
C ALA A 231 10.68 -0.33 18.15
N GLN A 232 11.59 -0.79 18.99
CA GLN A 232 11.47 -2.02 19.77
C GLN A 232 11.84 -1.71 21.23
N LYS A 233 10.92 -1.93 22.16
CA LYS A 233 11.18 -1.81 23.61
C LYS A 233 10.91 -3.15 24.27
N SER A 234 11.89 -3.69 24.97
CA SER A 234 11.75 -4.85 25.84
C SER A 234 11.96 -4.42 27.28
N THR A 235 10.94 -4.58 28.12
CA THR A 235 11.05 -4.40 29.57
C THR A 235 10.96 -5.78 30.20
N LEU A 236 12.02 -6.56 30.03
CA LEU A 236 12.20 -7.77 30.82
C LEU A 236 12.54 -7.34 32.25
N GLY A 237 11.58 -7.44 33.18
CA GLY A 237 11.84 -7.33 34.62
C GLY A 237 11.10 -6.27 35.44
N GLN A 238 10.08 -5.57 34.92
CA GLN A 238 9.26 -4.69 35.77
C GLN A 238 7.76 -4.96 35.59
N SER A 239 7.12 -5.31 36.70
CA SER A 239 5.70 -5.53 36.85
C SER A 239 4.96 -4.21 36.65
N ASP A 240 4.34 -4.02 35.48
CA ASP A 240 3.28 -3.04 35.37
C ASP A 240 2.21 -3.48 34.37
N GLU A 241 0.97 -3.41 34.82
CA GLU A 241 -0.24 -3.81 34.10
C GLU A 241 -0.45 -2.88 32.89
N LYS A 242 -0.17 -3.37 31.66
CA LYS A 242 -0.89 -3.10 30.39
C LYS A 242 0.01 -3.36 29.18
N SER A 243 -0.01 -4.58 28.64
CA SER A 243 0.66 -4.95 27.39
C SER A 243 -0.04 -4.35 26.16
N ARG A 244 0.67 -3.67 25.24
CA ARG A 244 0.11 -2.95 24.06
C ARG A 244 1.11 -2.99 22.88
N ILE A 245 0.78 -3.59 21.74
CA ILE A 245 1.50 -3.42 20.45
C ILE A 245 0.95 -2.15 19.82
N VAL A 246 1.77 -1.27 19.25
CA VAL A 246 1.32 -0.11 18.46
C VAL A 246 1.99 -0.18 17.10
N TYR A 247 1.19 -0.23 16.05
CA TYR A 247 1.52 -0.31 14.63
C TYR A 247 1.17 1.02 13.98
N PHE A 248 1.99 1.47 13.03
CA PHE A 248 1.74 2.68 12.26
C PHE A 248 1.77 2.34 10.77
N GLN A 249 0.71 2.65 10.07
CA GLN A 249 0.62 2.74 8.61
C GLN A 249 0.54 4.21 8.27
#